data_AF-A0A0G4LFT5-F1
#
_entry.id   AF-A0A0G4LFT5-F1
#
_cell.length_a   1.000
_cell.length_b   1.000
_cell.length_c   1.000
_cell.angle_alpha   90.00
_cell.angle_beta   90.00
_cell.angle_gamma   90.00
#
_symmetry.space_group_name_H-M   'P 1'
#
loop_
_entity.id
_entity.type
_entity.pdbx_description
1 polymer ?
#
loop_
_entity_poly.entity_id
_entity_poly.type
_entity_poly.pdbx_seq_one_letter_code
_entity_poly.pdbx_strand_id
1 'polypeptide(L)'
;MVKSGLKDDLFAPGSHPRVSQYRLTAHLGTAFACYSWMLLTALTILRTRKLTADPVAAVKSLHVLKHAAITPFRRSIYGLTALVFTTAMSGALVAGLDAGLIYNEFPKMGLGLTPPQAELWDKFYSRKADGSDLWWRNMLENPSTVQLDHRILAMTTFTTILTLFAYSRRGRVGAALPKDAKKGMLGVVHLVCLQAALGISTLIYMVPIPLASAHQAGSLALLTGVLILGHRLRVPK
;
A
#
# COMPACT_ATOMS: atom_id res chain seq x y z
N MET A 1 -17.96 17.29 29.99
CA MET A 1 -17.66 17.73 28.62
C MET A 1 -16.25 17.28 28.26
N VAL A 2 -16.09 16.41 27.27
CA VAL A 2 -14.75 16.01 26.79
C VAL A 2 -14.15 17.21 26.04
N LYS A 3 -12.97 17.67 26.47
CA LYS A 3 -12.26 18.74 25.76
C LYS A 3 -11.97 18.27 24.34
N SER A 4 -12.39 19.07 23.36
CA SER A 4 -12.22 18.82 21.92
C SER A 4 -10.76 18.56 21.51
N GLY A 5 -9.78 19.00 22.32
CA GLY A 5 -8.36 18.93 21.99
C GLY A 5 -7.94 19.95 20.92
N LEU A 6 -8.91 20.68 20.36
CA LEU A 6 -8.69 21.86 19.54
C LEU A 6 -8.27 23.02 20.46
N LYS A 7 -7.19 23.69 20.09
CA LYS A 7 -6.71 24.91 20.72
C LYS A 7 -7.23 26.11 19.92
N ASP A 8 -7.44 27.24 20.57
CA ASP A 8 -8.10 28.41 19.96
C ASP A 8 -7.24 29.10 18.88
N ASP A 9 -5.93 28.86 18.89
CA ASP A 9 -4.96 29.24 17.87
C ASP A 9 -5.21 28.58 16.49
N LEU A 10 -6.02 27.51 16.44
CA LEU A 10 -6.49 26.85 15.20
C LEU A 10 -7.60 27.61 14.46
N PHE A 11 -8.12 28.70 15.04
CA PHE A 11 -9.15 29.54 14.43
C PHE A 11 -8.62 30.92 14.02
N ALA A 12 -7.33 31.18 14.21
CA ALA A 12 -6.70 32.41 13.73
C ALA A 12 -6.75 32.48 12.19
N PRO A 13 -6.98 33.65 11.57
CA PRO A 13 -6.94 33.79 10.12
C PRO A 13 -5.61 33.29 9.54
N GLY A 14 -5.66 32.30 8.63
CA GLY A 14 -4.48 31.66 8.06
C GLY A 14 -3.94 30.45 8.84
N SER A 15 -4.53 30.12 9.99
CA SER A 15 -4.22 28.86 10.68
C SER A 15 -4.91 27.68 9.99
N HIS A 16 -4.17 26.58 9.85
CA HIS A 16 -4.68 25.33 9.31
C HIS A 16 -4.56 24.26 10.38
N PRO A 17 -5.65 23.57 10.77
CA PRO A 17 -5.57 22.43 11.66
C PRO A 17 -4.66 21.36 11.07
N ARG A 18 -3.51 21.11 11.73
CA ARG A 18 -2.55 20.07 11.35
C ARG A 18 -2.52 18.97 12.38
N VAL A 19 -2.45 17.73 11.91
CA VAL A 19 -2.15 16.56 12.73
C VAL A 19 -0.77 16.06 12.36
N SER A 20 -0.01 15.57 13.33
CA SER A 20 1.28 14.94 13.03
C SER A 20 1.10 13.78 12.05
N GLN A 21 2.01 13.68 11.09
CA GLN A 21 2.15 12.58 10.15
C GLN A 21 2.13 11.20 10.82
N TYR A 22 2.68 11.08 12.03
CA TYR A 22 2.63 9.84 12.80
C TYR A 22 1.20 9.48 13.22
N ARG A 23 0.43 10.46 13.69
CA ARG A 23 -0.97 10.26 14.09
C ARG A 23 -1.86 9.96 12.88
N LEU A 24 -1.65 10.67 11.78
CA LEU A 24 -2.37 10.44 10.53
C LEU A 24 -2.11 9.03 10.01
N THR A 25 -0.84 8.63 9.94
CA THR A 25 -0.43 7.29 9.48
C THR A 25 -0.95 6.20 10.40
N ALA A 26 -0.87 6.38 11.73
CA ALA A 26 -1.41 5.42 12.68
C ALA A 26 -2.93 5.26 12.56
N HIS A 27 -3.66 6.36 12.37
CA HIS A 27 -5.10 6.34 12.16
C HIS A 27 -5.46 5.57 10.88
N LEU A 28 -4.84 5.92 9.75
CA LEU A 28 -5.07 5.24 8.46
C LEU A 28 -4.70 3.76 8.54
N GLY A 29 -3.57 3.43 9.16
CA GLY A 29 -3.12 2.05 9.35
C GLY A 29 -4.09 1.22 10.18
N THR A 30 -4.63 1.79 11.25
CA THR A 30 -5.65 1.14 12.09
C THR A 30 -6.94 0.92 11.30
N ALA A 31 -7.37 1.90 10.51
CA ALA A 31 -8.54 1.77 9.65
C ALA A 31 -8.35 0.66 8.60
N PHE A 32 -7.19 0.61 7.94
CA PHE A 32 -6.87 -0.42 6.94
C PHE A 32 -6.79 -1.81 7.58
N ALA A 33 -6.23 -1.94 8.77
CA ALA A 33 -6.18 -3.20 9.50
C ALA A 33 -7.58 -3.70 9.88
N CYS A 34 -8.41 -2.82 10.44
CA CYS A 34 -9.80 -3.13 10.77
C CYS A 34 -10.60 -3.55 9.54
N TYR A 35 -10.53 -2.77 8.47
CA TYR A 35 -11.16 -3.08 7.19
C TYR A 35 -10.70 -4.45 6.65
N SER A 36 -9.40 -4.71 6.64
CA SER A 36 -8.82 -5.96 6.14
C SER A 36 -9.32 -7.16 6.95
N TRP A 37 -9.41 -7.03 8.28
CA TRP A 37 -9.94 -8.06 9.16
C TRP A 37 -11.41 -8.37 8.87
N MET A 38 -12.24 -7.32 8.76
CA MET A 38 -13.66 -7.46 8.43
C MET A 38 -13.86 -8.10 7.06
N LEU A 39 -13.11 -7.65 6.05
CA LEU A 39 -13.13 -8.20 4.71
C LEU A 39 -12.79 -9.69 4.71
N LEU A 40 -11.67 -10.09 5.33
CA LEU A 40 -11.26 -11.49 5.37
C LEU A 40 -12.26 -12.37 6.13
N THR A 41 -12.87 -11.83 7.19
CA THR A 41 -13.94 -12.51 7.94
C THR A 41 -15.15 -12.75 7.05
N ALA A 42 -15.65 -11.72 6.36
CA ALA A 42 -16.77 -11.82 5.44
C ALA A 42 -16.49 -12.81 4.31
N LEU A 43 -15.30 -12.73 3.68
CA LEU A 43 -14.88 -13.65 2.62
C LEU A 43 -14.76 -15.10 3.12
N THR A 44 -14.38 -15.30 4.39
CA THR A 44 -14.33 -16.64 4.99
C THR A 44 -15.74 -17.20 5.15
N ILE A 45 -16.68 -16.43 5.71
CA ILE A 45 -18.09 -16.85 5.87
C ILE A 45 -18.71 -17.21 4.51
N LEU A 46 -18.55 -16.34 3.50
CA LEU A 46 -19.08 -16.57 2.15
C LEU A 46 -18.47 -17.81 1.49
N ARG A 47 -17.16 -18.02 1.67
CA ARG A 47 -16.47 -19.20 1.15
C ARG A 47 -16.94 -20.48 1.82
N THR A 48 -17.06 -20.48 3.14
CA THR A 48 -17.55 -21.65 3.91
C THR A 48 -18.95 -22.03 3.46
N ARG A 49 -19.88 -21.07 3.37
CA ARG A 49 -21.24 -21.31 2.85
C ARG A 49 -21.19 -21.99 1.47
N LYS A 50 -20.37 -21.48 0.55
CA LYS A 50 -20.25 -22.03 -0.81
C LYS A 50 -19.70 -23.46 -0.80
N LEU A 51 -18.69 -23.75 0.03
CA LEU A 51 -18.07 -25.08 0.11
C LEU A 51 -19.01 -26.10 0.75
N THR A 52 -19.83 -25.70 1.74
CA THR A 52 -20.83 -26.58 2.37
C THR A 52 -21.99 -26.88 1.42
N ALA A 53 -22.38 -25.93 0.57
CA ALA A 53 -23.47 -26.12 -0.39
C ALA A 53 -23.15 -27.11 -1.51
N ASP A 54 -21.88 -27.25 -1.90
CA ASP A 54 -21.42 -28.22 -2.91
C ASP A 54 -20.11 -28.91 -2.47
N PRO A 55 -20.21 -30.00 -1.69
CA PRO A 55 -19.05 -30.72 -1.17
C PRO A 55 -18.17 -31.32 -2.27
N VAL A 56 -18.73 -31.73 -3.41
CA VAL A 56 -17.98 -32.35 -4.51
C VAL A 56 -17.09 -31.32 -5.19
N ALA A 57 -17.63 -30.14 -5.50
CA ALA A 57 -16.84 -29.03 -6.02
C ALA A 57 -15.81 -28.53 -4.99
N ALA A 58 -16.13 -28.59 -3.70
CA ALA A 58 -15.20 -28.25 -2.62
C ALA A 58 -13.96 -29.14 -2.64
N VAL A 59 -14.11 -30.48 -2.66
CA VAL A 59 -12.97 -31.42 -2.71
C VAL A 59 -12.08 -31.18 -3.93
N LYS A 60 -12.68 -30.98 -5.10
CA LYS A 60 -11.94 -30.67 -6.33
C LYS A 60 -11.12 -29.38 -6.20
N SER A 61 -11.73 -28.33 -5.65
CA SER A 61 -11.03 -27.05 -5.43
C SER A 61 -9.87 -27.17 -4.44
N LEU A 62 -10.05 -27.96 -3.37
CA LEU A 62 -9.02 -28.20 -2.35
C LEU A 62 -7.84 -28.98 -2.93
N HIS A 63 -8.10 -29.97 -3.78
CA HIS A 63 -7.04 -30.75 -4.43
C HIS A 63 -6.13 -29.85 -5.28
N VAL A 64 -6.72 -28.94 -6.08
CA VAL A 64 -5.95 -27.98 -6.88
C VAL A 64 -5.14 -27.04 -5.98
N LEU A 65 -5.73 -26.51 -4.90
CA LEU A 65 -5.05 -25.57 -4.00
C LEU A 65 -3.91 -26.20 -3.18
N LYS A 66 -3.92 -27.51 -2.98
CA LYS A 66 -2.86 -28.27 -2.31
C LYS A 66 -1.65 -28.55 -3.21
N HIS A 67 -1.75 -28.27 -4.52
CA HIS A 67 -0.68 -28.54 -5.46
C HIS A 67 0.62 -27.78 -5.10
N ALA A 68 1.72 -28.51 -4.95
CA ALA A 68 2.99 -27.97 -4.43
C ALA A 68 3.52 -26.78 -5.25
N ALA A 69 3.33 -26.79 -6.58
CA ALA A 69 3.75 -25.71 -7.46
C ALA A 69 3.12 -24.34 -7.13
N ILE A 70 1.95 -24.30 -6.46
CA ILE A 70 1.26 -23.04 -6.12
C ILE A 70 1.83 -22.42 -4.83
N THR A 71 2.46 -23.22 -3.97
CA THR A 71 2.99 -22.78 -2.66
C THR A 71 3.90 -21.55 -2.73
N PRO A 72 4.92 -21.47 -3.60
CA PRO A 72 5.76 -20.28 -3.68
C PRO A 72 4.95 -19.04 -4.07
N PHE A 73 4.08 -19.14 -5.08
CA PHE A 73 3.22 -18.04 -5.50
C PHE A 73 2.33 -17.55 -4.36
N ARG A 74 1.69 -18.47 -3.64
CA ARG A 74 0.86 -18.14 -2.46
C ARG A 74 1.67 -17.44 -1.37
N ARG A 75 2.89 -17.87 -1.08
CA ARG A 75 3.77 -17.20 -0.11
C ARG A 75 4.13 -15.79 -0.57
N SER A 76 4.41 -15.60 -1.85
CA SER A 76 4.66 -14.29 -2.43
C SER A 76 3.47 -13.34 -2.29
N ILE A 77 2.23 -13.84 -2.31
CA ILE A 77 1.05 -12.98 -2.07
C ILE A 77 1.03 -12.42 -0.65
N TYR A 78 1.47 -13.15 0.38
CA TYR A 78 1.59 -12.57 1.73
C TYR A 78 2.64 -11.47 1.81
N GLY A 79 3.79 -11.67 1.14
CA GLY A 79 4.82 -10.64 1.02
C GLY A 79 4.31 -9.42 0.25
N LEU A 80 3.52 -9.64 -0.82
CA LEU A 80 2.89 -8.56 -1.58
C LEU A 80 1.88 -7.79 -0.73
N THR A 81 1.06 -8.46 0.09
CA THR A 81 0.12 -7.78 1.01
C THR A 81 0.87 -6.85 1.95
N ALA A 82 1.96 -7.33 2.55
CA ALA A 82 2.79 -6.51 3.43
C ALA A 82 3.39 -5.31 2.68
N LEU A 83 3.94 -5.54 1.48
CA LEU A 83 4.52 -4.48 0.65
C LEU A 83 3.50 -3.41 0.25
N VAL A 84 2.30 -3.81 -0.18
CA VAL A 84 1.21 -2.88 -0.53
C VAL A 84 0.77 -2.08 0.70
N PHE A 85 0.62 -2.74 1.85
CA PHE A 85 0.26 -2.07 3.10
C PHE A 85 1.33 -1.05 3.52
N THR A 86 2.61 -1.43 3.51
CA THR A 86 3.73 -0.53 3.81
C THR A 86 3.80 0.64 2.83
N THR A 87 3.55 0.40 1.55
CA THR A 87 3.50 1.47 0.52
C THR A 87 2.36 2.46 0.83
N ALA A 88 1.18 1.97 1.21
CA ALA A 88 0.07 2.84 1.63
C ALA A 88 0.43 3.66 2.88
N MET A 89 1.10 3.06 3.87
CA MET A 89 1.54 3.78 5.08
C MET A 89 2.59 4.85 4.77
N SER A 90 3.55 4.57 3.89
CA SER A 90 4.52 5.60 3.44
C SER A 90 3.80 6.76 2.73
N GLY A 91 2.73 6.51 1.98
CA GLY A 91 1.90 7.56 1.38
C GLY A 91 1.16 8.41 2.41
N ALA A 92 0.79 7.84 3.56
CA ALA A 92 0.21 8.59 4.67
C ALA A 92 1.21 9.50 5.36
N LEU A 93 2.48 9.09 5.45
CA LEU A 93 3.57 9.96 5.90
C LEU A 93 3.77 11.13 4.92
N VAL A 94 3.77 10.87 3.61
CA VAL A 94 3.84 11.92 2.57
C VAL A 94 2.70 12.92 2.73
N ALA A 95 1.46 12.44 2.89
CA ALA A 95 0.30 13.30 3.08
C ALA A 95 0.37 14.11 4.38
N GLY A 96 0.85 13.51 5.48
CA GLY A 96 0.93 14.18 6.78
C GLY A 96 2.05 15.23 6.88
N LEU A 97 3.05 15.16 6.01
CA LEU A 97 4.15 16.12 5.92
C LEU A 97 3.95 17.17 4.82
N ASP A 98 2.84 17.12 4.08
CA ASP A 98 2.65 17.86 2.83
C ASP A 98 3.80 17.61 1.82
N ALA A 99 4.49 16.47 1.94
CA ALA A 99 5.68 16.15 1.16
C ALA A 99 5.38 15.97 -0.34
N GLY A 100 4.10 15.78 -0.70
CA GLY A 100 3.66 15.74 -2.09
C GLY A 100 3.84 17.07 -2.85
N LEU A 101 4.11 18.18 -2.15
CA LEU A 101 4.31 19.52 -2.73
C LEU A 101 5.81 19.89 -2.90
N ILE A 102 6.73 18.98 -2.59
CA ILE A 102 8.17 19.28 -2.64
C ILE A 102 8.71 19.09 -4.06
N TYR A 103 8.63 17.86 -4.59
CA TYR A 103 9.00 17.54 -5.97
C TYR A 103 7.77 17.10 -6.76
N ASN A 104 7.41 17.86 -7.80
CA ASN A 104 6.15 17.70 -8.54
C ASN A 104 6.35 17.22 -9.99
N GLU A 105 7.56 16.77 -10.31
CA GLU A 105 7.90 16.04 -11.52
C GLU A 105 8.11 14.54 -11.28
N PHE A 106 7.97 13.75 -12.35
CA PHE A 106 8.21 12.31 -12.36
C PHE A 106 8.86 11.92 -13.71
N PRO A 107 9.87 11.03 -13.75
CA PRO A 107 10.42 10.23 -12.63
C PRO A 107 11.48 10.95 -11.79
N LYS A 108 11.93 12.13 -12.23
CA LYS A 108 12.96 12.92 -11.54
C LYS A 108 12.44 13.56 -10.24
N MET A 109 13.37 13.99 -9.40
CA MET A 109 13.19 14.86 -8.24
C MET A 109 14.25 15.96 -8.38
N GLY A 110 13.85 17.09 -8.97
CA GLY A 110 14.73 18.17 -9.40
C GLY A 110 15.58 17.75 -10.59
N LEU A 111 16.90 17.90 -10.45
CA LEU A 111 17.86 17.60 -11.52
C LEU A 111 18.13 16.09 -11.70
N GLY A 112 17.86 15.28 -10.66
CA GLY A 112 18.22 13.85 -10.60
C GLY A 112 17.02 12.91 -10.40
N LEU A 113 17.28 11.62 -10.19
CA LEU A 113 16.25 10.65 -9.77
C LEU A 113 15.97 10.72 -8.26
N THR A 114 16.86 11.36 -7.51
CA THR A 114 16.74 11.59 -6.07
C THR A 114 17.04 13.06 -5.77
N PRO A 115 16.54 13.61 -4.65
CA PRO A 115 17.05 14.84 -4.07
C PRO A 115 18.57 14.77 -3.85
N PRO A 116 19.25 15.92 -3.75
CA PRO A 116 20.65 15.99 -3.34
C PRO A 116 20.89 15.28 -2.00
N GLN A 117 22.06 14.64 -1.84
CA GLN A 117 22.39 13.91 -0.61
C GLN A 117 22.32 14.79 0.65
N ALA A 118 22.63 16.08 0.52
CA ALA A 118 22.53 17.05 1.61
C ALA A 118 21.08 17.23 2.10
N GLU A 119 20.09 17.12 1.22
CA GLU A 119 18.68 17.14 1.61
C GLU A 119 18.22 15.81 2.21
N LEU A 120 18.76 14.67 1.74
CA LEU A 120 18.28 13.35 2.19
C LEU A 120 18.64 13.03 3.63
N TRP A 121 19.81 13.49 4.09
CA TRP A 121 20.37 13.16 5.41
C TRP A 121 20.71 14.43 6.19
N ASP A 122 19.76 15.35 6.25
CA ASP A 122 19.92 16.62 6.95
C ASP A 122 19.95 16.39 8.48
N LYS A 123 20.97 16.96 9.14
CA LYS A 123 21.13 16.94 10.60
C LYS A 123 20.03 17.72 11.31
N PHE A 124 19.34 18.63 10.62
CA PHE A 124 18.17 19.34 11.14
C PHE A 124 17.11 18.39 11.72
N TYR A 125 16.91 17.22 11.10
CA TYR A 125 15.94 16.24 11.57
C TYR A 125 16.47 15.33 12.68
N SER A 126 17.77 15.33 12.98
CA SER A 126 18.34 14.55 14.08
C SER A 126 18.11 15.29 15.41
N ARG A 127 17.61 14.60 16.44
CA ARG A 127 17.37 15.19 17.76
C ARG A 127 18.45 14.83 18.78
N LYS A 128 19.27 13.83 18.47
CA LYS A 128 20.36 13.40 19.34
C LYS A 128 21.67 14.04 18.90
N ALA A 129 22.44 14.53 19.87
CA ALA A 129 23.75 15.13 19.63
C ALA A 129 24.75 14.14 18.98
N ASP A 130 24.56 12.83 19.18
CA ASP A 130 25.40 11.77 18.60
C ASP A 130 25.03 11.41 17.15
N GLY A 131 23.94 11.97 16.60
CA GLY A 131 23.47 11.67 15.24
C GLY A 131 22.93 10.26 15.05
N SER A 132 22.75 9.47 16.11
CA SER A 132 22.31 8.06 16.00
C SER A 132 20.88 7.90 15.46
N ASP A 133 20.10 8.99 15.43
CA ASP A 133 18.75 9.03 14.89
C ASP A 133 18.64 9.67 13.50
N LEU A 134 19.76 10.04 12.87
CA LEU A 134 19.81 10.73 11.58
C LEU A 134 18.99 10.00 10.50
N TRP A 135 19.22 8.70 10.34
CA TRP A 135 18.65 7.93 9.24
C TRP A 135 17.14 7.75 9.37
N TRP A 136 16.68 7.17 10.48
CA TRP A 136 15.26 6.85 10.63
C TRP A 136 14.39 8.11 10.79
N ARG A 137 14.92 9.21 11.35
CA ARG A 137 14.17 10.47 11.40
C ARG A 137 14.05 11.11 10.03
N ASN A 138 15.11 11.11 9.22
CA ASN A 138 14.98 11.60 7.85
C ASN A 138 13.96 10.76 7.06
N MET A 139 13.98 9.42 7.19
CA MET A 139 13.00 8.54 6.53
C MET A 139 11.54 8.73 6.99
N LEU A 140 11.27 9.40 8.12
CA LEU A 140 9.91 9.56 8.69
C LEU A 140 9.46 11.02 8.88
N GLU A 141 10.38 11.97 8.89
CA GLU A 141 10.13 13.38 9.22
C GLU A 141 10.65 14.34 8.15
N ASN A 142 11.61 13.94 7.32
CA ASN A 142 12.11 14.79 6.23
C ASN A 142 11.21 14.64 5.00
N PRO A 143 10.50 15.72 4.56
CA PRO A 143 9.58 15.66 3.43
C PRO A 143 10.23 15.14 2.14
N SER A 144 11.44 15.58 1.80
CA SER A 144 12.15 15.13 0.58
C SER A 144 12.45 13.64 0.63
N THR A 145 12.96 13.15 1.76
CA THR A 145 13.31 11.73 1.96
C THR A 145 12.07 10.85 2.00
N VAL A 146 11.03 11.25 2.74
CA VAL A 146 9.75 10.53 2.81
C VAL A 146 9.08 10.43 1.44
N GLN A 147 9.14 11.51 0.65
CA GLN A 147 8.62 11.49 -0.71
C GLN A 147 9.40 10.52 -1.61
N LEU A 148 10.74 10.49 -1.51
CA LEU A 148 11.58 9.54 -2.23
C LEU A 148 11.28 8.09 -1.81
N ASP A 149 11.23 7.81 -0.50
CA ASP A 149 10.95 6.49 0.06
C ASP A 149 9.61 5.95 -0.46
N HIS A 150 8.58 6.80 -0.48
CA HIS A 150 7.27 6.44 -1.03
C HIS A 150 7.34 6.14 -2.53
N ARG A 151 8.06 6.95 -3.33
CA ARG A 151 8.24 6.71 -4.77
C ARG A 151 8.95 5.37 -5.01
N ILE A 152 10.00 5.05 -4.23
CA ILE A 152 10.73 3.78 -4.33
C ILE A 152 9.80 2.60 -3.98
N LEU A 153 9.05 2.70 -2.89
CA LEU A 153 8.09 1.67 -2.48
C LEU A 153 6.97 1.47 -3.51
N ALA A 154 6.47 2.56 -4.11
CA ALA A 154 5.46 2.51 -5.17
C ALA A 154 5.99 1.80 -6.42
N MET A 155 7.20 2.15 -6.88
CA MET A 155 7.82 1.50 -8.04
C MET A 155 8.18 0.03 -7.77
N THR A 156 8.62 -0.28 -6.55
CA THR A 156 8.89 -1.65 -6.10
C THR A 156 7.59 -2.48 -6.09
N THR A 157 6.50 -1.91 -5.57
CA THR A 157 5.17 -2.54 -5.56
C THR A 157 4.66 -2.80 -6.96
N PHE A 158 4.72 -1.79 -7.83
CA PHE A 158 4.31 -1.91 -9.24
C PHE A 158 5.07 -3.02 -9.96
N THR A 159 6.40 -3.00 -9.86
CA THR A 159 7.27 -4.00 -10.50
C THR A 159 7.06 -5.40 -9.93
N THR A 160 6.86 -5.52 -8.62
CA THR A 160 6.56 -6.79 -7.95
C THR A 160 5.24 -7.37 -8.45
N ILE A 161 4.20 -6.55 -8.61
CA ILE A 161 2.90 -6.98 -9.12
C ILE A 161 3.02 -7.45 -10.57
N LEU A 162 3.72 -6.72 -11.44
CA LEU A 162 3.94 -7.16 -12.83
C LEU A 162 4.76 -8.45 -12.90
N THR A 163 5.78 -8.59 -12.05
CA THR A 163 6.61 -9.80 -11.97
C THR A 163 5.78 -10.99 -11.51
N LEU A 164 4.94 -10.82 -10.48
CA LEU A 164 4.04 -11.88 -10.02
C LEU A 164 2.96 -12.21 -11.05
N PHE A 165 2.48 -11.23 -11.81
CA PHE A 165 1.58 -11.48 -12.92
C PHE A 165 2.24 -12.36 -13.98
N ALA A 166 3.45 -12.01 -14.43
CA ALA A 166 4.21 -12.84 -15.38
C ALA A 166 4.48 -14.24 -14.81
N TYR A 167 4.90 -14.33 -13.55
CA TYR A 167 5.14 -15.60 -12.86
C TYR A 167 3.87 -16.47 -12.77
N SER A 168 2.70 -15.87 -12.54
CA SER A 168 1.40 -16.56 -12.48
C SER A 168 0.99 -17.23 -13.80
N ARG A 169 1.67 -16.91 -14.91
CA ARG A 169 1.40 -17.43 -16.26
C ARG A 169 2.49 -18.33 -16.82
N ARG A 170 3.63 -18.46 -16.13
CA ARG A 170 4.79 -19.21 -16.64
C ARG A 170 4.97 -20.54 -15.91
N GLY A 171 5.52 -21.51 -16.64
CA GLY A 171 5.96 -22.80 -16.12
C GLY A 171 4.91 -23.56 -15.30
N ARG A 172 5.39 -24.26 -14.25
CA ARG A 172 4.56 -25.12 -13.39
C ARG A 172 3.48 -24.35 -12.63
N VAL A 173 3.76 -23.09 -12.24
CA VAL A 173 2.77 -22.23 -11.58
C VAL A 173 1.65 -21.88 -12.55
N GLY A 174 2.00 -21.44 -13.76
CA GLY A 174 1.04 -21.14 -14.82
C GLY A 174 0.13 -22.32 -15.14
N ALA A 175 0.65 -23.54 -15.16
CA ALA A 175 -0.17 -24.74 -15.38
C ALA A 175 -1.10 -25.07 -14.20
N ALA A 176 -0.63 -24.94 -12.96
CA ALA A 176 -1.37 -25.35 -11.77
C ALA A 176 -2.35 -24.29 -11.25
N LEU A 177 -2.15 -23.01 -11.54
CA LEU A 177 -2.91 -21.93 -10.91
C LEU A 177 -4.38 -21.88 -11.40
N PRO A 178 -5.38 -21.86 -10.50
CA PRO A 178 -6.79 -21.78 -10.88
C PRO A 178 -7.12 -20.55 -11.75
N LYS A 179 -8.11 -20.69 -12.65
CA LYS A 179 -8.57 -19.59 -13.54
C LYS A 179 -8.96 -18.34 -12.74
N ASP A 180 -9.64 -18.50 -11.61
CA ASP A 180 -10.09 -17.39 -10.76
C ASP A 180 -8.94 -16.66 -10.07
N ALA A 181 -7.83 -17.37 -9.77
CA ALA A 181 -6.62 -16.76 -9.24
C ALA A 181 -5.86 -16.00 -10.35
N LYS A 182 -5.81 -16.53 -11.57
CA LYS A 182 -5.25 -15.83 -12.74
C LYS A 182 -6.01 -14.55 -13.08
N LYS A 183 -7.36 -14.58 -12.98
CA LYS A 183 -8.22 -13.40 -13.13
C LYS A 183 -8.02 -12.42 -11.98
N GLY A 184 -7.93 -12.91 -10.74
CA GLY A 184 -7.62 -12.09 -9.57
C GLY A 184 -6.29 -11.34 -9.71
N MET A 185 -5.23 -12.03 -10.13
CA MET A 185 -3.92 -11.42 -10.39
C MET A 185 -3.98 -10.36 -11.50
N LEU A 186 -4.75 -10.60 -12.56
CA LEU A 186 -4.98 -9.59 -13.60
C LEU A 186 -5.72 -8.36 -13.04
N GLY A 187 -6.71 -8.56 -12.16
CA GLY A 187 -7.38 -7.46 -11.48
C GLY A 187 -6.42 -6.61 -10.63
N VAL A 188 -5.50 -7.26 -9.91
CA VAL A 188 -4.43 -6.57 -9.15
C VAL A 188 -3.52 -5.73 -10.08
N VAL A 189 -3.22 -6.22 -11.29
CA VAL A 189 -2.48 -5.43 -12.30
C VAL A 189 -3.25 -4.18 -12.71
N HIS A 190 -4.56 -4.29 -12.97
CA HIS A 190 -5.37 -3.11 -13.33
C HIS A 190 -5.39 -2.08 -12.19
N LEU A 191 -5.56 -2.55 -10.95
CA LEU A 191 -5.56 -1.70 -9.77
C LEU A 191 -4.22 -0.99 -9.57
N VAL A 192 -3.08 -1.67 -9.75
CA VAL A 192 -1.77 -1.01 -9.58
C VAL A 192 -1.47 -0.02 -10.71
N CYS A 193 -1.92 -0.28 -11.95
CA CYS A 193 -1.79 0.68 -13.05
C CYS A 193 -2.62 1.94 -12.77
N LEU A 194 -3.87 1.78 -12.33
CA LEU A 194 -4.71 2.90 -11.90
C LEU A 194 -4.07 3.65 -10.74
N GLN A 195 -3.53 2.94 -9.75
CA GLN A 195 -2.89 3.53 -8.59
C GLN A 195 -1.66 4.36 -8.96
N ALA A 196 -0.81 3.85 -9.86
CA ALA A 196 0.35 4.58 -10.36
C ALA A 196 -0.08 5.84 -11.13
N ALA A 197 -1.10 5.74 -11.99
CA ALA A 197 -1.65 6.88 -12.71
C ALA A 197 -2.20 7.96 -11.76
N LEU A 198 -2.95 7.56 -10.72
CA LEU A 198 -3.45 8.46 -9.70
C LEU A 198 -2.33 9.11 -8.89
N GLY A 199 -1.28 8.35 -8.54
CA GLY A 199 -0.15 8.88 -7.76
C GLY A 199 0.66 9.90 -8.54
N ILE A 200 1.00 9.58 -9.80
CA ILE A 200 1.68 10.50 -10.71
C ILE A 200 0.82 11.74 -10.98
N SER A 201 -0.50 11.58 -11.18
CA SER A 201 -1.39 12.72 -11.38
C SER A 201 -1.49 13.60 -10.14
N THR A 202 -1.60 13.01 -8.95
CA THR A 202 -1.59 13.76 -7.67
C THR A 202 -0.33 14.61 -7.56
N LEU A 203 0.80 14.06 -8.00
CA LEU A 203 2.09 14.74 -7.97
C LEU A 203 2.17 15.89 -8.99
N ILE A 204 1.86 15.64 -10.25
CA ILE A 204 1.96 16.63 -11.34
C ILE A 204 0.99 17.80 -11.13
N TYR A 205 -0.21 17.54 -10.59
CA TYR A 205 -1.23 18.55 -10.37
C TYR A 205 -1.16 19.23 -8.99
N MET A 206 -0.05 19.10 -8.26
CA MET A 206 0.16 19.77 -6.96
C MET A 206 -0.85 19.35 -5.88
N VAL A 207 -1.09 18.05 -5.75
CA VAL A 207 -1.89 17.41 -4.68
C VAL A 207 -3.32 17.96 -4.56
N PRO A 208 -4.11 18.02 -5.64
CA PRO A 208 -5.49 18.47 -5.53
C PRO A 208 -6.28 17.42 -4.74
N ILE A 209 -7.07 17.87 -3.77
CA ILE A 209 -7.76 17.01 -2.79
C ILE A 209 -8.53 15.85 -3.45
N PRO A 210 -9.27 16.04 -4.57
CA PRO A 210 -9.96 14.94 -5.22
C PRO A 210 -9.02 13.84 -5.73
N LEU A 211 -7.86 14.19 -6.32
CA LEU A 211 -6.89 13.20 -6.79
C LEU A 211 -6.18 12.52 -5.63
N ALA A 212 -5.77 13.28 -4.61
CA ALA A 212 -5.14 12.73 -3.41
C ALA A 212 -6.07 11.74 -2.70
N SER A 213 -7.36 12.08 -2.57
CA SER A 213 -8.38 11.21 -1.98
C SER A 213 -8.64 9.98 -2.85
N ALA A 214 -8.75 10.14 -4.18
CA ALA A 214 -8.88 9.02 -5.10
C ALA A 214 -7.67 8.08 -5.04
N HIS A 215 -6.46 8.62 -4.90
CA HIS A 215 -5.24 7.84 -4.75
C HIS A 215 -5.22 7.07 -3.42
N GLN A 216 -5.65 7.67 -2.31
CA GLN A 216 -5.80 6.96 -1.04
C GLN A 216 -6.85 5.85 -1.14
N ALA A 217 -8.01 6.11 -1.74
CA ALA A 217 -9.04 5.10 -1.97
C ALA A 217 -8.55 3.97 -2.89
N GLY A 218 -7.78 4.31 -3.94
CA GLY A 218 -7.14 3.35 -4.83
C GLY A 218 -6.13 2.45 -4.12
N SER A 219 -5.40 2.98 -3.12
CA SER A 219 -4.48 2.17 -2.30
C SER A 219 -5.22 1.10 -1.49
N LEU A 220 -6.38 1.45 -0.92
CA LEU A 220 -7.24 0.51 -0.22
C LEU A 220 -7.83 -0.52 -1.19
N ALA A 221 -8.28 -0.09 -2.37
CA ALA A 221 -8.79 -0.99 -3.41
C ALA A 221 -7.72 -1.98 -3.89
N LEU A 222 -6.48 -1.54 -4.06
CA LEU A 222 -5.35 -2.41 -4.38
C LEU A 222 -5.09 -3.44 -3.26
N LEU A 223 -5.06 -3.01 -2.00
CA LEU A 223 -4.93 -3.89 -0.85
C LEU A 223 -6.06 -4.93 -0.81
N THR A 224 -7.30 -4.50 -1.02
CA THR A 224 -8.49 -5.37 -1.15
C THR A 224 -8.30 -6.43 -2.24
N GLY A 225 -7.82 -6.03 -3.41
CA GLY A 225 -7.55 -6.95 -4.52
C GLY A 225 -6.52 -8.03 -4.15
N VAL A 226 -5.43 -7.63 -3.49
CA VAL A 226 -4.38 -8.56 -3.03
C VAL A 226 -4.90 -9.48 -1.92
N LEU A 227 -5.69 -8.98 -0.98
CA LEU A 227 -6.31 -9.78 0.09
C LEU A 227 -7.29 -10.81 -0.47
N ILE A 228 -8.14 -10.42 -1.42
CA ILE A 228 -9.06 -11.34 -2.11
C ILE A 228 -8.28 -12.43 -2.85
N LEU A 229 -7.19 -12.06 -3.55
CA LEU A 229 -6.32 -13.02 -4.24
C LEU A 229 -5.69 -14.01 -3.24
N GLY A 230 -5.13 -13.50 -2.13
CA GLY A 230 -4.57 -14.32 -1.06
C GLY A 230 -5.60 -15.28 -0.45
N HIS A 231 -6.82 -14.78 -0.19
CA HIS A 231 -7.91 -15.59 0.33
C HIS A 231 -8.32 -16.72 -0.62
N ARG A 232 -8.38 -16.46 -1.93
CA ARG A 232 -8.67 -17.49 -2.95
C ARG A 232 -7.62 -18.61 -2.98
N LEU A 233 -6.38 -18.29 -2.64
CA LEU A 233 -5.25 -19.23 -2.65
C LEU A 233 -5.05 -19.94 -1.29
N ARG A 234 -5.71 -19.47 -0.23
CA ARG A 234 -5.66 -20.12 1.08
C ARG A 234 -6.29 -21.50 1.00
N VAL A 235 -5.60 -22.50 1.57
CA VAL A 235 -6.17 -23.83 1.83
C VAL A 235 -6.91 -23.72 3.17
N PRO A 236 -8.24 -23.88 3.21
CA PRO A 236 -9.00 -24.02 4.45
C PRO A 236 -8.43 -25.19 5.27
N LYS A 237 -8.27 -24.96 6.58
CA LYS A 237 -7.92 -26.01 7.53
C LYS A 237 -9.21 -26.65 8.03
#